data_AF-A0A2G9QFM3-F1
#
_entry.id   AF-A0A2G9QFM3-F1
#
_cell.length_a   1.000
_cell.length_b   1.000
_cell.length_c   1.000
_cell.angle_alpha   90.00
_cell.angle_beta   90.00
_cell.angle_gamma   90.00
#
_symmetry.space_group_name_H-M   'P 1'
#
loop_
_entity.id
_entity.type
_entity.pdbx_description
1 polymer ?
#
loop_
_entity_poly.entity_id
_entity_poly.type
_entity_poly.pdbx_seq_one_letter_code
_entity_poly.pdbx_strand_id
1 'polypeptide(L)'
;VELSMEDIETILNTLIYDGKVEMTIIAAKEGTVGSVDGQLKLYRGVNPIIQPAGLVRTPCGLCPVFDDCQEGGDISPSNCIYMSEWLEF
;
A
#
# COMPACT_ATOMS: atom_id res chain seq x y z
N VAL A 1 -20.29 11.81 18.49
CA VAL A 1 -19.86 12.09 17.10
C VAL A 1 -20.54 11.05 16.23
N GLU A 2 -21.33 11.47 15.26
CA GLU A 2 -22.06 10.59 14.35
C GLU A 2 -21.25 10.42 13.07
N LEU A 3 -21.04 9.18 12.61
CA LEU A 3 -20.33 8.91 11.36
C LEU A 3 -21.36 8.90 10.23
N SER A 4 -21.27 9.86 9.32
CA SER A 4 -22.17 9.93 8.17
C SER A 4 -21.81 8.85 7.13
N MET A 5 -22.77 8.50 6.27
CA MET A 5 -22.51 7.56 5.16
C MET A 5 -21.40 8.04 4.22
N GLU A 6 -21.28 9.36 4.02
CA GLU A 6 -20.24 9.98 3.21
C GLU A 6 -18.84 9.82 3.85
N ASP A 7 -18.77 9.97 5.18
CA ASP A 7 -17.53 9.72 5.93
C ASP A 7 -17.10 8.26 5.80
N ILE A 8 -18.04 7.32 5.95
CA ILE A 8 -17.76 5.88 5.81
C ILE A 8 -17.28 5.54 4.41
N GLU A 9 -17.88 6.12 3.36
CA GLU A 9 -17.42 5.89 1.99
C GLU A 9 -15.98 6.39 1.79
N THR A 10 -15.65 7.57 2.32
CA THR A 10 -14.30 8.12 2.26
C THR A 10 -13.29 7.25 3.01
N ILE A 11 -13.68 6.70 4.16
CA ILE A 11 -12.85 5.75 4.92
C ILE A 11 -12.63 4.47 4.12
N LEU A 12 -13.66 3.91 3.48
CA LEU A 12 -13.52 2.70 2.65
C LEU A 12 -12.60 2.91 1.44
N ASN A 13 -12.58 4.12 0.87
CA ASN A 13 -11.65 4.46 -0.20
C ASN A 13 -10.17 4.37 0.25
N THR A 14 -9.87 4.63 1.52
CA THR A 14 -8.50 4.46 2.03
C THR A 14 -8.03 2.99 1.95
N LEU A 15 -8.94 2.03 2.15
CA LEU A 15 -8.62 0.60 2.03
C LEU A 15 -8.40 0.15 0.58
N ILE A 16 -9.01 0.86 -0.38
CA ILE A 16 -8.75 0.65 -1.81
C ILE A 16 -7.34 1.17 -2.15
N TYR A 17 -6.96 2.35 -1.66
CA TYR A 17 -5.62 2.90 -1.87
C TYR A 17 -4.51 2.08 -1.20
N ASP A 18 -4.81 1.45 -0.06
CA ASP A 18 -3.93 0.48 0.58
C ASP A 18 -3.80 -0.85 -0.20
N GLY A 19 -4.59 -1.06 -1.26
CA GLY A 19 -4.61 -2.30 -2.05
C GLY A 19 -5.21 -3.50 -1.29
N LYS A 20 -6.02 -3.26 -0.25
CA LYS A 20 -6.60 -4.29 0.63
C LYS A 20 -8.05 -4.64 0.30
N VAL A 21 -8.75 -3.78 -0.43
CA VAL A 21 -10.17 -3.93 -0.75
C VAL A 21 -10.42 -3.64 -2.23
N GLU A 22 -11.33 -4.40 -2.83
CA GLU A 22 -11.90 -4.11 -4.14
C GLU A 22 -13.35 -3.63 -3.99
N MET A 23 -13.77 -2.72 -4.88
CA MET A 23 -15.14 -2.21 -4.94
C MET A 23 -15.79 -2.61 -6.26
N THR A 24 -17.06 -3.01 -6.20
CA THR A 24 -17.89 -3.30 -7.37
C THR A 24 -19.22 -2.58 -7.24
N ILE A 25 -19.67 -1.98 -8.33
CA ILE A 25 -20.96 -1.30 -8.43
C ILE A 25 -21.95 -2.23 -9.12
N ILE A 26 -23.09 -2.48 -8.49
CA ILE A 26 -24.19 -3.27 -9.05
C ILE A 26 -25.47 -2.45 -9.12
N ALA A 27 -26.39 -2.84 -9.99
CA ALA A 27 -27.75 -2.31 -9.97
C ALA A 27 -28.43 -2.73 -8.66
N ALA A 28 -28.96 -1.75 -7.92
CA ALA A 28 -29.72 -2.00 -6.71
C ALA A 28 -31.10 -2.55 -7.06
N LYS A 29 -31.56 -3.53 -6.28
CA LYS A 29 -32.98 -3.91 -6.33
C LYS A 29 -33.81 -2.83 -5.64
N GLU A 30 -35.04 -2.66 -6.11
CA GLU A 30 -35.98 -1.72 -5.51
C GLU A 30 -36.12 -1.94 -4.00
N GLY A 31 -35.99 -0.87 -3.22
CA GLY A 31 -36.03 -0.93 -1.74
C GLY A 31 -34.74 -1.32 -1.03
N THR A 32 -33.60 -1.44 -1.74
CA THR A 32 -32.30 -1.74 -1.10
C THR A 32 -31.76 -0.53 -0.34
N VAL A 33 -31.53 -0.69 0.96
CA VAL A 33 -30.92 0.35 1.83
C VAL A 33 -29.47 0.61 1.42
N GLY A 34 -29.07 1.88 1.33
CA GLY A 34 -27.73 2.28 0.90
C GLY A 34 -27.55 2.35 -0.62
N SER A 35 -28.63 2.18 -1.39
CA SER A 35 -28.62 2.47 -2.82
C SER A 35 -28.58 3.98 -3.07
N VAL A 36 -27.75 4.41 -4.00
CA VAL A 36 -27.69 5.78 -4.53
C VAL A 36 -27.99 5.71 -6.03
N ASP A 37 -29.00 6.42 -6.50
CA ASP A 37 -29.41 6.45 -7.92
C ASP A 37 -29.63 5.06 -8.56
N GLY A 38 -30.20 4.13 -7.80
CA GLY A 38 -30.42 2.75 -8.24
C GLY A 38 -29.14 1.90 -8.35
N GLN A 39 -28.04 2.35 -7.76
CA GLN A 39 -26.76 1.63 -7.70
C GLN A 39 -26.38 1.30 -6.25
N LEU A 40 -25.71 0.17 -6.05
CA LEU A 40 -25.18 -0.27 -4.77
C LEU A 40 -23.67 -0.55 -4.90
N LYS A 41 -22.88 -0.01 -3.98
CA LYS A 41 -21.43 -0.28 -3.86
C LYS A 41 -21.20 -1.45 -2.92
N LEU A 42 -20.51 -2.47 -3.40
CA LEU A 42 -20.07 -3.63 -2.62
C LEU A 42 -18.56 -3.58 -2.44
N TYR A 43 -18.09 -3.98 -1.26
CA TYR A 43 -16.68 -4.00 -0.91
C TYR A 43 -16.28 -5.40 -0.45
N ARG A 44 -15.12 -5.90 -0.90
CA ARG A 44 -14.55 -7.17 -0.43
C ARG A 44 -13.06 -7.02 -0.13
N GLY A 45 -12.60 -7.67 0.94
CA GLY A 45 -11.17 -7.76 1.24
C GLY A 45 -10.44 -8.65 0.24
N VAL A 46 -9.22 -8.26 -0.12
CA VAL A 46 -8.36 -8.98 -1.05
C VAL A 46 -6.93 -9.10 -0.55
N ASN A 47 -6.21 -10.10 -1.06
CA ASN A 47 -4.79 -10.26 -0.79
C ASN A 47 -3.96 -9.47 -1.81
N PRO A 48 -2.74 -9.04 -1.45
CA PRO A 48 -1.79 -8.50 -2.42
C PRO A 48 -1.55 -9.48 -3.58
N ILE A 49 -1.47 -8.95 -4.80
CA ILE A 49 -1.30 -9.75 -6.03
C ILE A 49 0.04 -10.50 -6.00
N ILE A 50 1.09 -9.85 -5.50
CA ILE A 50 2.44 -10.40 -5.40
C ILE A 50 3.04 -10.07 -4.03
N GLN A 51 4.03 -10.88 -3.64
CA GLN A 51 4.84 -10.61 -2.46
C GLN A 51 5.83 -9.46 -2.72
N PRO A 52 6.31 -8.76 -1.68
CA PRO A 52 7.35 -7.75 -1.84
C PRO A 52 8.59 -8.30 -2.55
N ALA A 53 9.04 -7.57 -3.57
CA ALA A 53 10.15 -7.96 -4.43
C ALA A 53 11.47 -8.11 -3.64
N GLY A 54 12.42 -8.86 -4.17
CA GLY A 54 13.73 -9.06 -3.53
C GLY A 54 14.51 -7.76 -3.29
N LEU A 55 14.33 -6.76 -4.16
CA LEU A 55 15.02 -5.47 -4.06
C LEU A 55 14.75 -4.77 -2.72
N VAL A 56 13.48 -4.70 -2.30
CA VAL A 56 13.07 -4.07 -1.03
C VAL A 56 13.44 -4.91 0.20
N ARG A 57 13.95 -6.14 0.01
CA ARG A 57 14.48 -7.00 1.09
C ARG A 57 15.97 -6.77 1.36
N THR A 58 16.61 -5.92 0.56
CA THR A 58 18.02 -5.56 0.70
C THR A 58 18.15 -4.08 1.05
N PRO A 59 19.15 -3.66 1.84
CA PRO A 59 19.32 -2.25 2.20
C PRO A 59 19.54 -1.35 0.98
N CYS A 60 20.11 -1.87 -0.11
CA CYS A 60 20.32 -1.12 -1.35
C CYS A 60 19.01 -0.64 -1.99
N GLY A 61 17.93 -1.41 -1.88
CA GLY A 61 16.63 -1.06 -2.49
C GLY A 61 15.90 0.09 -1.81
N LEU A 62 16.35 0.48 -0.61
CA LEU A 62 15.78 1.57 0.19
C LEU A 62 16.84 2.61 0.59
N CYS A 63 18.04 2.52 0.01
CA CYS A 63 19.17 3.38 0.39
C CYS A 63 18.92 4.82 -0.07
N PRO A 64 18.93 5.82 0.84
CA PRO A 64 18.67 7.21 0.48
C PRO A 64 19.84 7.89 -0.25
N VAL A 65 21.03 7.29 -0.21
CA VAL A 65 22.28 7.78 -0.84
C VAL A 65 22.80 6.80 -1.90
N PHE A 66 21.89 6.06 -2.54
CA PHE A 66 22.24 5.03 -3.52
C PHE A 66 23.09 5.59 -4.67
N ASP A 67 22.74 6.77 -5.18
CA ASP A 67 23.39 7.38 -6.35
C ASP A 67 24.85 7.80 -6.10
N ASP A 68 25.23 7.99 -4.83
CA ASP A 68 26.58 8.40 -4.44
C ASP A 68 27.50 7.21 -4.11
N CYS A 69 26.95 5.99 -4.08
CA CYS A 69 27.67 4.79 -3.64
C CYS A 69 28.53 4.21 -4.76
N GLN A 70 29.85 4.22 -4.59
CA GLN A 70 30.81 3.70 -5.56
C GLN A 70 32.06 3.09 -4.92
N GLU A 71 32.73 2.19 -5.65
CA GLU A 71 33.97 1.56 -5.17
C GLU A 71 35.08 2.59 -4.95
N GLY A 72 35.69 2.56 -3.76
CA GLY A 72 36.77 3.48 -3.38
C GLY A 72 36.34 4.92 -3.06
N GLY A 73 35.03 5.22 -3.11
CA GLY A 73 34.48 6.51 -2.67
C GLY A 73 34.28 6.59 -1.16
N ASP A 74 33.92 7.79 -0.67
CA ASP A 74 33.56 8.02 0.73
C ASP A 74 32.33 7.19 1.13
N ILE A 75 31.34 7.12 0.24
CA ILE A 75 30.19 6.22 0.32
C ILE A 75 30.50 5.01 -0.56
N SER A 76 30.82 3.87 0.05
CA SER A 76 31.21 2.64 -0.64
C SER A 76 30.48 1.42 -0.07
N PRO A 77 30.22 0.38 -0.86
CA PRO A 77 29.72 -0.89 -0.33
C PRO A 77 30.64 -1.48 0.74
N SER A 78 31.96 -1.25 0.65
CA SER A 78 32.96 -1.81 1.57
C SER A 78 32.94 -1.21 2.98
N ASN A 79 32.37 -0.02 3.15
CA ASN A 79 32.27 0.69 4.43
C ASN A 79 30.82 1.09 4.79
N CYS A 80 29.84 0.46 4.14
CA CYS A 80 28.43 0.85 4.24
C CYS A 80 27.82 0.49 5.61
N ILE A 81 27.41 1.51 6.37
CA ILE A 81 26.73 1.32 7.65
C ILE A 81 25.39 0.58 7.52
N TYR A 82 24.60 0.87 6.48
CA TYR A 82 23.29 0.24 6.29
C TYR A 82 23.39 -1.27 6.04
N MET A 83 24.46 -1.71 5.37
CA MET A 83 24.71 -3.13 5.13
C MET A 83 25.22 -3.82 6.39
N SER A 84 26.17 -3.20 7.09
CA SER A 84 26.72 -3.76 8.34
C SER A 84 25.63 -3.93 9.40
N GLU A 85 24.83 -2.90 9.66
CA GLU A 85 23.71 -2.97 10.61
C GLU A 85 22.69 -4.04 10.19
N TRP A 86 22.37 -4.15 8.90
CA TRP A 86 21.43 -5.15 8.41
C TRP A 86 21.92 -6.60 8.58
N LEU A 87 23.23 -6.84 8.49
CA LEU A 87 23.84 -8.17 8.65
C LEU A 87 24.06 -8.58 10.11
N GLU A 88 23.97 -7.66 11.07
CA GLU A 88 24.20 -7.93 12.49
C GLU A 88 22.98 -8.54 13.22
N PHE A 89 21.80 -8.53 12.60
CA PHE A 89 20.56 -9.12 13.12
C PHE A 89 20.27 -10.52 12.56
#